data_AF-A0A7J7JCT9-F1
#
_entry.id   AF-A0A7J7JCT9-F1
#
_cell.length_a   1.000
_cell.length_b   1.000
_cell.length_c   1.000
_cell.angle_alpha   90.00
_cell.angle_beta   90.00
_cell.angle_gamma   90.00
#
_symmetry.space_group_name_H-M   'P 1'
#
loop_
_entity.id
_entity.type
_entity.pdbx_description
1 polymer ?
#
loop_
_entity_poly.entity_id
_entity_poly.type
_entity_poly.pdbx_seq_one_letter_code
_entity_poly.pdbx_strand_id
1 'polypeptide(L)'
;MGFYIHSCLKMKYKAKFSPSYLLCPETYLWVPIEQCLPKLDVSKYSRLCDDSAKVDAEAPSSNDHKLTYCLYSRQIVPYGILSARQGRRADQEEVKMYTDLIGCRLNQRLLMYREM
;
A
#
# COMPACT_ATOMS: atom_id res chain seq x y z
N MET A 1 -5.57 -17.04 -7.57
CA MET A 1 -5.19 -18.02 -6.52
C MET A 1 -5.27 -17.33 -5.17
N GLY A 2 -5.50 -18.06 -4.07
CA GLY A 2 -5.38 -17.49 -2.71
C GLY A 2 -3.92 -17.27 -2.33
N PHE A 3 -3.60 -17.25 -1.03
CA PHE A 3 -2.22 -17.14 -0.55
C PHE A 3 -1.29 -18.21 -1.14
N TYR A 4 -0.07 -17.81 -1.51
CA TYR A 4 0.97 -18.70 -2.01
C TYR A 4 2.15 -18.75 -1.06
N ILE A 5 2.41 -19.93 -0.49
CA ILE A 5 3.54 -20.18 0.40
C ILE A 5 4.52 -21.06 -0.36
N HIS A 6 5.62 -20.47 -0.82
CA HIS A 6 6.58 -21.16 -1.69
C HIS A 6 7.20 -22.41 -1.03
N SER A 7 7.39 -22.43 0.30
CA SER A 7 7.91 -23.59 1.02
C SER A 7 6.93 -24.77 1.16
N CYS A 8 5.64 -24.59 0.84
CA CYS A 8 4.61 -25.61 1.03
C CYS A 8 4.42 -26.47 -0.23
N LEU A 9 4.61 -27.79 -0.12
CA LEU A 9 4.42 -28.75 -1.22
C LEU A 9 3.01 -28.70 -1.83
N LYS A 10 1.97 -28.50 -1.02
CA LYS A 10 0.58 -28.36 -1.51
C LYS A 10 0.43 -27.18 -2.45
N MET A 11 1.11 -26.06 -2.15
CA MET A 11 1.07 -24.87 -2.98
C MET A 11 1.93 -25.03 -4.23
N LYS A 12 3.10 -25.69 -4.14
CA LYS A 12 3.90 -26.06 -5.32
C LYS A 12 3.14 -27.00 -6.27
N TYR A 13 2.40 -27.97 -5.74
CA TYR A 13 1.50 -28.81 -6.55
C TYR A 13 0.40 -27.96 -7.22
N LYS A 14 -0.26 -27.08 -6.47
CA LYS A 14 -1.32 -26.22 -7.01
C LYS A 14 -0.82 -25.22 -8.07
N ALA A 15 0.45 -24.80 -7.99
CA ALA A 15 1.07 -23.93 -8.97
C ALA A 15 1.22 -24.55 -10.37
N LYS A 16 1.25 -25.89 -10.47
CA LYS A 16 1.37 -26.59 -11.75
C LYS A 16 0.08 -26.60 -12.58
N PHE A 17 -1.05 -26.20 -11.98
CA PHE A 17 -2.31 -26.07 -12.71
C PHE A 17 -2.34 -24.73 -13.44
N SER A 18 -2.23 -24.78 -14.76
CA SER A 18 -2.33 -23.59 -15.60
C SER A 18 -3.78 -23.30 -16.01
N PRO A 19 -4.18 -22.02 -16.09
CA PRO A 19 -3.38 -20.82 -15.82
C PRO A 19 -3.36 -20.46 -14.31
N SER A 20 -2.19 -20.15 -13.78
CA SER A 20 -2.00 -19.73 -12.38
C SER A 20 -1.28 -18.39 -12.32
N TYR A 21 -1.78 -17.51 -11.44
CA TYR A 21 -1.25 -16.15 -11.25
C TYR A 21 -1.03 -15.86 -9.77
N LEU A 22 0.02 -15.10 -9.49
CA LEU A 22 0.34 -14.55 -8.17
C LEU A 22 0.22 -13.03 -8.19
N LEU A 23 -0.22 -12.47 -7.07
CA LEU A 23 -0.28 -11.02 -6.87
C LEU A 23 1.10 -10.52 -6.46
N CYS A 24 1.64 -9.52 -7.16
CA CYS A 24 2.88 -8.86 -6.78
C CYS A 24 2.68 -8.07 -5.47
N PRO A 25 3.56 -8.22 -4.47
CA PRO A 25 3.42 -7.54 -3.17
C PRO A 25 3.59 -6.02 -3.23
N GLU A 26 4.25 -5.49 -4.27
CA GLU A 26 4.54 -4.05 -4.39
C GLU A 26 3.64 -3.32 -5.37
N THR A 27 3.27 -3.97 -6.46
CA THR A 27 2.49 -3.34 -7.55
C THR A 27 1.04 -3.77 -7.56
N TYR A 28 0.68 -4.78 -6.78
CA TYR A 28 -0.65 -5.39 -6.74
C TYR A 28 -1.18 -5.82 -8.12
N LEU A 29 -0.26 -6.18 -9.02
CA LEU A 29 -0.58 -6.74 -10.33
C LEU A 29 -0.50 -8.26 -10.32
N TRP A 30 -1.38 -8.88 -11.09
CA TRP A 30 -1.37 -10.33 -11.32
C TRP A 30 -0.27 -10.70 -12.32
N VAL A 31 0.66 -11.54 -11.89
CA VAL A 31 1.79 -12.01 -12.68
C VAL A 31 1.68 -13.54 -12.86
N PRO A 32 1.95 -14.08 -14.06
CA PRO A 32 1.98 -15.53 -14.28
C PRO A 32 2.93 -16.23 -13.31
N ILE A 33 2.50 -17.36 -12.76
CA ILE A 33 3.27 -18.05 -11.72
C ILE A 33 4.63 -18.53 -12.23
N GLU A 34 4.73 -18.86 -13.51
CA GLU A 34 5.95 -19.34 -14.17
C GLU A 34 7.08 -18.29 -14.08
N GLN A 35 6.73 -17.00 -14.13
CA GLN A 35 7.68 -15.89 -13.96
C GLN A 35 8.01 -15.62 -12.49
N CYS A 36 7.12 -16.00 -11.57
CA CYS A 36 7.29 -15.75 -10.15
C CYS A 36 8.18 -16.79 -9.46
N LEU A 37 8.09 -18.06 -9.87
CA LEU A 37 8.81 -19.18 -9.23
C LEU A 37 10.33 -18.96 -9.13
N PRO A 38 11.06 -18.55 -10.19
CA PRO A 38 12.50 -18.35 -10.12
C PRO A 38 12.92 -17.31 -9.08
N LYS A 39 12.10 -16.26 -8.92
CA LYS A 39 12.35 -15.19 -7.93
C LYS A 39 12.15 -15.69 -6.50
N LEU A 40 11.13 -16.52 -6.31
CA LEU A 40 10.77 -17.10 -5.01
C LEU A 40 11.70 -18.26 -4.59
N ASP A 41 12.36 -18.91 -5.55
CA ASP A 41 13.42 -19.90 -5.27
C ASP A 41 14.69 -19.21 -4.73
N VAL A 42 14.99 -17.98 -5.18
CA VAL A 42 16.16 -17.20 -4.72
C VAL A 42 15.92 -16.53 -3.37
N SER A 43 14.73 -15.97 -3.15
CA SER A 43 14.43 -15.20 -1.93
C SER A 43 12.98 -15.34 -1.49
N LYS A 44 12.75 -15.27 -0.17
CA LYS A 44 11.39 -15.35 0.40
C LYS A 44 10.50 -14.18 -0.01
N TYR A 45 11.10 -13.02 -0.24
CA TYR A 45 10.42 -11.80 -0.67
C TYR A 45 11.05 -11.28 -1.95
N SER A 46 10.25 -11.10 -2.99
CA SER A 46 10.69 -10.61 -4.29
C SER A 46 9.57 -9.83 -4.96
N ARG A 47 9.94 -8.75 -5.64
CA ARG A 47 9.05 -8.05 -6.55
C ARG A 47 8.75 -8.94 -7.76
N LEU A 48 7.49 -9.35 -7.90
CA LEU A 48 7.09 -10.31 -8.94
C LEU A 48 6.94 -9.66 -10.32
N CYS A 49 6.56 -8.39 -10.38
CA CYS A 49 6.44 -7.65 -11.63
C CYS A 49 7.81 -7.13 -12.09
N ASP A 50 8.25 -7.52 -13.29
CA ASP A 50 9.53 -7.07 -13.88
C ASP A 50 9.52 -5.61 -14.32
N ASP A 51 8.34 -5.05 -14.59
CA ASP A 51 8.20 -3.69 -15.04
C ASP A 51 8.44 -2.72 -13.87
N SER A 52 9.58 -2.03 -13.90
CA SER A 52 9.98 -1.06 -12.89
C SER A 52 9.15 0.22 -12.95
N ALA A 53 8.52 0.51 -14.10
CA ALA A 53 7.65 1.68 -14.26
C ALA A 53 6.28 1.49 -13.59
N LYS A 54 5.86 0.24 -13.37
CA LYS A 54 4.57 -0.04 -12.72
C LYS A 54 4.69 0.14 -11.22
N VAL A 55 3.95 1.09 -10.66
CA VAL A 55 3.84 1.32 -9.23
C VAL A 55 2.42 0.93 -8.81
N ASP A 56 2.22 0.71 -7.51
CA ASP A 56 0.86 0.65 -6.96
C ASP A 56 0.04 1.86 -7.44
N ALA A 57 -1.10 1.57 -8.06
CA ALA A 57 -2.02 2.59 -8.55
C ALA A 57 -2.65 3.41 -7.42
N GLU A 58 -2.66 2.87 -6.20
CA GLU A 58 -3.16 3.53 -4.99
C GLU A 58 -2.06 4.18 -4.15
N ALA A 59 -0.81 4.18 -4.63
CA ALA A 59 0.29 4.85 -3.96
C ALA A 59 -0.02 6.35 -3.79
N PRO A 60 0.13 6.90 -2.59
CA PRO A 60 -0.17 8.30 -2.34
C PRO A 60 0.87 9.21 -3.00
N SER A 61 0.38 10.29 -3.60
CA SER A 61 1.22 11.36 -4.10
C SER A 61 1.76 12.21 -2.96
N SER A 62 2.87 12.92 -3.22
CA SER A 62 3.54 13.78 -2.23
C SER A 62 2.62 14.86 -1.64
N ASN A 63 1.53 15.23 -2.31
CA ASN A 63 0.58 16.23 -1.85
C ASN A 63 -0.67 15.64 -1.16
N ASP A 64 -0.87 14.33 -1.17
CA ASP A 64 -2.12 13.72 -0.69
C ASP A 64 -2.30 13.86 0.81
N HIS A 65 -1.21 14.00 1.57
CA HIS A 65 -1.24 14.25 3.02
C HIS A 65 -2.00 15.52 3.42
N LYS A 66 -2.18 16.48 2.49
CA LYS A 66 -2.98 17.69 2.73
C LYS A 66 -4.48 17.43 2.65
N LEU A 67 -4.87 16.39 1.91
CA LEU A 67 -6.26 15.98 1.70
C LEU A 67 -6.75 15.01 2.78
N THR A 68 -5.86 14.54 3.66
CA THR A 68 -6.21 13.71 4.81
C THR A 68 -7.21 14.41 5.70
N TYR A 69 -8.35 13.78 5.96
CA TYR A 69 -9.32 14.33 6.89
C TYR A 69 -8.92 14.03 8.33
N CYS A 70 -8.91 15.08 9.16
CA CYS A 70 -8.71 14.96 10.59
C CYS A 70 -9.99 15.33 11.34
N LEU A 71 -10.25 14.62 12.43
CA LEU A 71 -11.27 14.97 13.41
C LEU A 71 -10.62 15.80 14.51
N TYR A 72 -10.96 17.08 14.57
CA TYR A 72 -10.43 18.04 15.54
C TYR A 72 -11.58 18.82 16.19
N SER A 73 -11.63 18.87 17.52
CA SER A 73 -12.68 19.61 18.26
C SER A 73 -14.11 19.30 17.78
N ARG A 74 -14.41 18.01 17.52
CA ARG A 74 -15.69 17.52 16.95
C ARG A 74 -16.03 18.06 15.55
N GLN A 75 -15.06 18.60 14.83
CA GLN A 75 -15.20 19.05 13.44
C GLN A 75 -14.30 18.22 12.52
N ILE A 76 -14.81 17.90 11.33
CA ILE A 76 -14.04 17.23 10.28
C ILE A 76 -13.38 18.32 9.44
N VAL A 77 -12.05 18.33 9.41
CA VAL A 77 -11.28 19.34 8.69
C VAL A 77 -10.14 18.65 7.94
N PRO A 78 -9.90 18.99 6.65
CA PRO A 78 -8.75 18.48 5.93
C PRO A 78 -7.45 19.04 6.53
N TYR A 79 -6.40 18.21 6.57
CA TYR A 79 -5.15 18.54 7.23
C TYR A 79 -4.47 19.79 6.65
N GLY A 80 -4.61 20.05 5.34
CA GLY A 80 -4.08 21.27 4.73
C GLY A 80 -4.56 22.55 5.43
N ILE A 81 -5.83 22.59 5.87
CA ILE A 81 -6.40 23.75 6.59
C ILE A 81 -5.89 23.80 8.03
N LEU A 82 -5.79 22.63 8.70
CA LEU A 82 -5.27 22.56 10.07
C LEU A 82 -3.79 22.96 10.16
N SER A 83 -2.97 22.49 9.21
CA SER A 83 -1.54 22.80 9.14
C SER A 83 -1.26 24.29 8.96
N ALA A 84 -2.17 25.02 8.29
CA ALA A 84 -2.06 26.46 8.12
C ALA A 84 -2.37 27.24 9.40
N ARG A 85 -3.20 26.68 10.30
CA ARG A 85 -3.57 27.31 11.57
C ARG A 85 -2.56 27.04 12.67
N GLN A 86 -2.16 25.77 12.84
CA GLN A 86 -1.32 25.31 13.95
C GLN A 86 -0.43 24.12 13.53
N GLY A 87 0.34 24.26 12.44
CA GLY A 87 1.21 23.20 11.95
C GLY A 87 2.45 23.00 12.83
N ARG A 88 2.41 22.02 13.77
CA ARG A 88 3.64 21.49 14.37
C ARG A 88 4.33 20.58 13.35
N ARG A 89 5.67 20.65 13.28
CA ARG A 89 6.47 19.81 12.36
C ARG A 89 6.26 18.31 12.61
N ALA A 90 6.16 17.90 13.88
CA ALA A 90 5.90 16.51 14.25
C ALA A 90 4.58 15.97 13.67
N ASP A 91 3.54 16.81 13.65
CA ASP A 91 2.22 16.42 13.13
C ASP A 91 2.25 16.22 11.62
N GLN A 92 3.09 16.98 10.90
CA GLN A 92 3.23 16.83 9.45
C GLN A 92 3.89 15.49 9.09
N GLU A 93 4.92 15.10 9.83
CA GLU A 93 5.62 13.83 9.62
C GLU A 93 4.70 12.63 9.92
N GLU A 94 3.89 12.74 10.98
CA GLU A 94 2.91 11.71 11.34
C GLU A 94 1.77 11.60 10.30
N VAL A 95 1.19 12.71 9.86
CA VAL A 95 0.12 12.69 8.83
C VAL A 95 0.66 12.16 7.50
N LYS A 96 1.91 12.49 7.17
CA LYS A 96 2.58 11.95 5.98
C LYS A 96 2.73 10.43 6.10
N MET A 97 3.27 9.94 7.22
CA MET A 97 3.40 8.50 7.48
C MET A 97 2.06 7.78 7.42
N TYR A 98 1.02 8.37 8.01
CA TYR A 98 -0.34 7.84 7.97
C TYR A 98 -0.87 7.73 6.53
N THR A 99 -0.64 8.77 5.73
CA THR A 99 -1.05 8.80 4.32
C THR A 99 -0.34 7.72 3.52
N ASP A 100 0.97 7.56 3.74
CA ASP A 100 1.81 6.56 3.08
C ASP A 100 1.35 5.12 3.37
N LEU A 101 0.87 4.85 4.59
CA LEU A 101 0.39 3.52 4.99
C LEU A 101 -0.99 3.16 4.43
N ILE A 102 -1.85 4.16 4.25
CA ILE A 102 -3.26 3.97 3.94
C ILE A 102 -3.56 4.03 2.44
N GLY A 103 -2.74 4.77 1.70
CA GLY A 103 -2.92 4.99 0.27
C GLY A 103 -3.96 6.08 -0.04
N CYS A 104 -4.02 6.47 -1.31
CA CYS A 104 -4.76 7.66 -1.73
C CYS A 104 -6.29 7.55 -1.57
N ARG A 105 -6.87 6.34 -1.73
CA ARG A 105 -8.33 6.13 -1.66
C ARG A 105 -8.89 6.25 -0.24
N LEU A 106 -8.23 5.62 0.71
CA LEU A 106 -8.70 5.55 2.09
C LEU A 106 -8.40 6.86 2.85
N ASN A 107 -7.39 7.61 2.42
CA ASN A 107 -7.03 8.91 2.97
C ASN A 107 -8.21 9.91 3.01
N GLN A 108 -9.14 9.81 2.07
CA GLN A 108 -10.32 10.68 1.99
C GLN A 108 -11.53 10.15 2.77
N ARG A 109 -11.51 8.88 3.20
CA ARG A 109 -12.63 8.21 3.86
C ARG A 109 -12.40 8.01 5.35
N LEU A 110 -11.15 7.88 5.76
CA LEU A 110 -10.77 7.72 7.16
C LEU A 110 -10.56 9.08 7.81
N LEU A 111 -10.90 9.15 9.08
CA LEU A 111 -10.71 10.33 9.90
C LEU A 111 -9.57 10.06 10.87
N MET A 112 -8.49 10.83 10.77
CA MET A 112 -7.42 10.82 11.75
C MET A 112 -7.84 11.67 12.96
N TYR A 113 -7.98 11.06 14.14
CA TYR A 113 -8.29 11.81 15.35
C TYR A 113 -7.08 12.60 15.85
N ARG A 114 -7.30 13.86 16.27
CA ARG A 114 -6.28 14.67 16.94
C ARG A 114 -6.85 15.48 18.08
N GLU A 115 -6.22 15.35 19.25
CA GLU A 115 -6.30 16.28 20.37
C GLU A 115 -5.06 17.17 20.28
N MET A 116 -5.22 18.44 19.88
CA MET A 116 -4.14 19.43 19.98
C MET A 116 -4.32 20.32 21.19
#